data_AF-J4KF16-F1
#
_entry.id   AF-J4KF16-F1
#
_cell.length_a   1.000
_cell.length_b   1.000
_cell.length_c   1.000
_cell.angle_alpha   90.00
_cell.angle_beta   90.00
_cell.angle_gamma   90.00
#
_symmetry.space_group_name_H-M   'P 1'
#
loop_
_entity.id
_entity.type
_entity.pdbx_description
1 polymer ?
#
loop_
_entity_poly.entity_id
_entity_poly.type
_entity_poly.pdbx_seq_one_letter_code
_entity_poly.pdbx_strand_id
1 'polypeptide(L)' 'MSARIKEARQAAGLTQKGMSELLFIPLRTIENWESGKRNPPLWAENLIVEKLQRLNQGE' A
#
# COMPACT_ATOMS: atom_id res chain seq x y z
N MET A 1 4.96 -8.92 8.09
CA MET A 1 4.12 -8.89 6.87
C MET A 1 3.04 -7.86 7.10
N SER A 2 2.99 -6.79 6.30
CA SER A 2 1.87 -5.83 6.35
C SER A 2 0.75 -6.33 5.45
N ALA A 3 -0.09 -7.22 5.98
CA ALA A 3 -1.27 -7.72 5.27
C ALA A 3 -2.21 -6.56 4.91
N ARG A 4 -2.29 -5.53 5.76
CA ARG A 4 -3.17 -4.37 5.63
C ARG A 4 -2.91 -3.56 4.36
N ILE A 5 -1.64 -3.27 4.03
CA ILE A 5 -1.30 -2.53 2.80
C ILE A 5 -1.67 -3.35 1.56
N LYS A 6 -1.34 -4.65 1.56
CA LYS A 6 -1.63 -5.54 0.44
C LYS A 6 -3.14 -5.64 0.18
N GLU A 7 -3.92 -5.85 1.22
CA GLU A 7 -5.38 -5.95 1.15
C GLU A 7 -6.01 -4.63 0.68
N ALA A 8 -5.60 -3.50 1.26
CA ALA A 8 -6.09 -2.18 0.85
C ALA A 8 -5.76 -1.86 -0.61
N ARG A 9 -4.55 -2.21 -1.07
CA ARG A 9 -4.13 -2.03 -2.46
C ARG A 9 -4.98 -2.87 -3.41
N GLN A 10 -5.21 -4.14 -3.07
CA GLN A 10 -6.02 -5.05 -3.86
C GLN A 10 -7.49 -4.60 -3.91
N ALA A 11 -8.04 -4.13 -2.79
CA ALA A 11 -9.38 -3.57 -2.73
C ALA A 11 -9.52 -2.30 -3.60
N ALA A 12 -8.47 -1.48 -3.70
CA ALA A 12 -8.39 -0.33 -4.59
C ALA A 12 -8.12 -0.70 -6.07
N GLY A 13 -8.02 -2.00 -6.42
CA GLY A 13 -7.77 -2.44 -7.79
C GLY A 13 -6.36 -2.15 -8.32
N LEU A 14 -5.41 -1.79 -7.45
CA LEU A 14 -4.07 -1.38 -7.87
C LEU A 14 -3.09 -2.56 -7.93
N THR A 15 -2.19 -2.54 -8.91
CA THR A 15 -0.98 -3.37 -8.89
C THR A 15 0.07 -2.76 -7.95
N GLN A 16 1.11 -3.52 -7.56
CA GLN A 16 2.22 -2.96 -6.77
C GLN A 16 2.91 -1.79 -7.51
N LYS A 17 3.05 -1.90 -8.83
CA LYS A 17 3.57 -0.82 -9.69
C LYS A 17 2.63 0.39 -9.70
N GLY A 18 1.32 0.18 -9.84
CA GLY A 18 0.34 1.27 -9.81
C GLY A 18 0.33 2.00 -8.47
N MET A 19 0.43 1.29 -7.35
CA MET A 19 0.60 1.89 -6.03
C MET A 19 1.92 2.67 -5.91
N SER A 20 3.01 2.15 -6.49
CA SER A 20 4.32 2.81 -6.51
C SER A 20 4.26 4.16 -7.21
N GLU A 21 3.64 4.20 -8.40
CA GLU A 21 3.46 5.41 -9.20
C GLU A 21 2.53 6.42 -8.52
N LEU A 22 1.43 5.92 -7.94
CA LEU A 22 0.42 6.74 -7.28
C LEU A 22 0.92 7.41 -5.99
N LEU A 23 1.63 6.67 -5.14
CA LEU A 23 2.06 7.13 -3.82
C LEU A 23 3.52 7.60 -3.80
N PHE A 24 4.22 7.53 -4.94
CA PHE A 24 5.65 7.82 -5.07
C PHE A 24 6.52 7.00 -4.10
N ILE A 25 6.09 5.78 -3.79
CA ILE A 25 6.82 4.83 -2.95
C ILE A 25 7.58 3.90 -3.87
N PRO A 26 8.90 3.69 -3.70
CA PRO A 26 9.64 2.77 -4.55
C PRO A 26 9.02 1.37 -4.56
N LEU A 27 8.87 0.77 -5.75
CA LEU A 27 8.27 -0.56 -5.92
C LEU A 27 8.87 -1.60 -4.97
N ARG A 28 10.20 -1.59 -4.83
CA ARG A 28 10.93 -2.51 -3.95
C ARG A 28 10.58 -2.35 -2.47
N THR A 29 10.19 -1.15 -2.05
CA THR A 29 9.71 -0.90 -0.69
C THR A 29 8.36 -1.58 -0.47
N ILE A 30 7.44 -1.44 -1.43
CA ILE A 30 6.13 -2.11 -1.40
C ILE A 30 6.31 -3.64 -1.41
N GLU A 31 7.15 -4.18 -2.29
CA GLU A 31 7.49 -5.61 -2.32
C GLU A 31 7.99 -6.12 -0.96
N ASN A 32 8.90 -5.38 -0.32
CA ASN A 32 9.45 -5.76 0.97
C ASN A 32 8.40 -5.74 2.09
N TRP A 33 7.47 -4.80 2.07
CA TRP A 33 6.37 -4.73 3.03
C TRP A 33 5.35 -5.86 2.85
N GLU A 34 4.94 -6.13 1.61
CA GLU A 34 3.95 -7.17 1.29
C GLU A 34 4.50 -8.59 1.42
N SER A 35 5.79 -8.80 1.15
CA SER A 35 6.47 -10.08 1.39
C SER A 35 6.86 -10.30 2.86
N GLY A 36 6.71 -9.28 3.71
CA GLY A 36 7.09 -9.34 5.12
C GLY A 36 8.60 -9.31 5.39
N LYS A 37 9.43 -9.06 4.38
CA LYS A 37 10.88 -8.83 4.55
C LYS A 37 11.17 -7.61 5.43
N ARG A 38 10.30 -6.60 5.39
CA ARG A 38 10.31 -5.43 6.29
C ARG A 38 8.88 -5.08 6.66
N ASN A 39 8.71 -4.42 7.80
CA ASN A 39 7.45 -3.79 8.14
C ASN A 39 7.55 -2.28 7.88
N PRO A 40 6.51 -1.62 7.36
CA PRO A 40 6.43 -0.18 7.32
C PRO A 40 6.39 0.38 8.76
N PRO A 41 6.85 1.64 8.98
CA PRO A 41 6.51 2.37 10.19
C PRO A 41 4.98 2.43 10.36
N LEU A 42 4.49 2.35 11.61
CA LEU A 42 3.04 2.32 11.89
C LEU A 42 2.30 3.53 11.31
N TRP A 43 2.88 4.73 11.40
CA TRP A 43 2.28 5.94 10.84
C TRP A 43 2.15 5.86 9.32
N ALA A 44 3.14 5.28 8.63
CA ALA A 44 3.13 5.15 7.19
C ALA A 44 2.10 4.12 6.75
N GLU A 45 2.02 2.98 7.45
CA GLU A 45 1.00 1.96 7.21
C GLU A 45 -0.41 2.55 7.31
N ASN A 46 -0.69 3.32 8.35
CA ASN A 46 -2.01 3.91 8.56
C ASN A 46 -2.37 4.92 7.45
N LEU A 47 -1.46 5.83 7.08
CA LEU A 47 -1.70 6.82 6.01
C LEU A 47 -1.90 6.16 4.65
N ILE A 48 -1.09 5.14 4.34
CA ILE A 48 -1.19 4.41 3.08
C ILE A 48 -2.53 3.68 2.99
N VAL A 49 -2.92 2.96 4.04
CA VAL A 49 -4.18 2.21 4.07
C VAL A 49 -5.38 3.16 3.95
N GLU A 50 -5.38 4.28 4.68
CA GLU A 50 -6.43 5.29 4.60
C GLU A 50 -6.57 5.87 3.18
N LYS A 51 -5.45 6.22 2.55
CA LYS A 51 -5.46 6.76 1.17
C LYS A 51 -6.00 5.73 0.17
N LEU A 52 -5.57 4.47 0.28
CA LEU A 52 -6.03 3.37 -0.59
C LEU A 52 -7.52 3.08 -0.40
N GLN A 53 -8.02 3.11 0.84
CA GLN A 53 -9.43 2.93 1.14
C GLN A 53 -10.30 4.05 0.58
N ARG A 54 -9.84 5.32 0.68
CA ARG A 54 -10.55 6.46 0.07
C ARG A 54 -10.68 6.33 -1.44
N LEU A 55 -9.63 5.88 -2.12
CA LEU A 55 -9.67 5.67 -3.58
C LEU A 55 -10.70 4.62 -4.01
N ASN A 56 -10.96 3.62 -3.16
CA ASN A 56 -12.00 2.63 -3.41
C ASN A 56 -13.42 3.17 -3.21
N GLN A 57 -13.60 4.25 -2.42
CA GLN A 57 -14.92 4.78 -2.08
C GLN A 57 -15.42 5.87 -3.05
N GLY A 58 -14.63 6.21 -4.08
CA GLY A 58 -14.92 7.32 -4.98
C GLY A 58 -14.61 8.66 -4.32
N GLU A 59 -13.92 9.55 -5.05
CA GLU A 59 -13.88 10.97 -4.71
C GLU A 59 -15.26 11.62 -4.95
#